data_AF-A0A1C9WU16-F1
#
_entry.id   AF-A0A1C9WU16-F1
#
_cell.length_a   1.000
_cell.length_b   1.000
_cell.length_c   1.000
_cell.angle_alpha   90.00
_cell.angle_beta   90.00
_cell.angle_gamma   90.00
#
_symmetry.space_group_name_H-M   'P 1'
#
loop_
_entity.id
_entity.type
_entity.pdbx_description
1 polymer ?
#
loop_
_entity_poly.entity_id
_entity_poly.type
_entity_poly.pdbx_seq_one_letter_code
_entity_poly.pdbx_strand_id
1 'polypeptide(L)'
;MVQQALGHLVHDPGNVGPALEKIDAALAAPDQEGVSVVELQQAKAAIRAGNSAQGRALLQESVAVALSTLKPATGDETGTTVVLDPLPPRGGLTGADWGFLTVSMLAVLTGLFLAYVFRPHQNVRELRLLLAWKHRRQNLPPQHERSGRKER
;
A
#
# COMPACT_ATOMS: atom_id res chain seq x y z
N MET A 1 20.20 -17.43 13.11
CA MET A 1 19.94 -18.38 11.99
C MET A 1 18.48 -18.81 11.91
N VAL A 2 17.84 -19.22 13.02
CA VAL A 2 16.42 -19.64 13.06
C VAL A 2 15.44 -18.55 12.58
N GLN A 3 15.67 -17.29 12.96
CA GLN A 3 14.86 -16.15 12.49
C GLN A 3 14.96 -15.93 10.97
N GLN A 4 16.10 -16.25 10.35
CA GLN A 4 16.26 -16.18 8.89
C GLN A 4 15.50 -17.31 8.19
N ALA A 5 15.48 -18.52 8.76
CA ALA A 5 14.64 -19.62 8.28
C ALA A 5 13.14 -19.26 8.32
N LEU A 6 12.70 -18.60 9.39
CA LEU A 6 11.32 -18.10 9.50
C LEU A 6 11.03 -17.04 8.43
N GLY A 7 11.94 -16.10 8.20
CA GLY A 7 11.80 -15.06 7.16
C GLY A 7 11.61 -15.64 5.76
N HIS A 8 12.35 -16.69 5.40
CA HIS A 8 12.16 -17.38 4.13
C HIS A 8 10.79 -18.08 4.04
N LEU A 9 10.36 -18.78 5.09
CA LEU A 9 9.05 -19.44 5.09
C LEU A 9 7.87 -18.47 5.10
N VAL A 10 8.07 -17.23 5.57
CA VAL A 10 7.09 -16.13 5.50
C VAL A 10 6.99 -15.57 4.09
N HIS A 11 8.15 -15.33 3.47
CA HIS A 11 8.22 -14.69 2.16
C HIS A 11 7.83 -15.63 1.02
N ASP A 12 8.23 -16.90 1.08
CA ASP A 12 7.89 -17.93 0.09
C ASP A 12 7.64 -19.30 0.77
N PRO A 13 6.37 -19.64 1.07
CA PRO A 13 6.03 -20.89 1.75
C PRO A 13 6.15 -22.13 0.85
N GLY A 14 6.29 -21.95 -0.48
CA GLY A 14 6.45 -23.03 -1.45
C GLY A 14 7.91 -23.41 -1.68
N ASN A 15 8.84 -22.50 -1.42
CA ASN A 15 10.28 -22.73 -1.53
C ASN A 15 10.93 -22.96 -0.15
N VAL A 16 10.77 -24.19 0.36
CA VAL A 16 11.26 -24.59 1.69
C VAL A 16 12.77 -24.87 1.76
N GLY A 17 13.46 -24.94 0.61
CA GLY A 17 14.88 -25.31 0.53
C GLY A 17 15.80 -24.39 1.36
N PRO A 18 15.75 -23.06 1.16
CA PRO A 18 16.56 -22.11 1.92
C PRO A 18 16.29 -22.15 3.43
N ALA A 19 15.06 -22.41 3.84
CA ALA A 19 14.72 -22.52 5.25
C ALA A 19 15.26 -23.81 5.89
N LEU A 20 15.19 -24.94 5.18
CA LEU A 20 15.77 -26.20 5.63
C LEU A 20 17.29 -26.12 5.77
N GLU A 21 17.97 -25.44 4.84
CA GLU A 21 19.42 -25.21 4.91
C GLU A 21 19.80 -24.41 6.17
N LYS A 22 19.02 -23.38 6.51
CA LYS A 22 19.25 -22.55 7.70
C LYS A 22 18.92 -23.28 9.00
N ILE A 23 17.92 -24.17 9.00
CA ILE A 23 17.63 -25.07 10.14
C ILE A 23 18.78 -26.07 10.32
N ASP A 24 19.32 -26.60 9.23
CA ASP A 24 20.46 -27.54 9.28
C ASP A 24 21.74 -26.87 9.75
N ALA A 25 21.99 -25.63 9.33
CA ALA A 25 23.08 -24.82 9.87
C ALA A 25 22.91 -24.51 11.36
N ALA A 26 21.67 -24.32 11.84
CA ALA A 26 21.39 -24.11 13.26
C ALA A 26 21.58 -25.39 14.09
N LEU A 27 21.21 -26.55 13.56
CA LEU A 27 21.43 -27.86 14.20
C LEU A 27 22.90 -28.29 14.20
N ALA A 28 23.69 -27.84 13.22
CA ALA A 28 25.11 -28.15 13.09
C ALA A 28 26.02 -27.19 13.87
N ALA A 29 25.48 -26.12 14.46
CA ALA A 29 26.26 -25.17 15.23
C ALA A 29 26.76 -25.81 16.54
N PRO A 30 28.04 -25.58 16.92
CA PRO A 30 28.60 -26.07 18.18
C PRO A 30 28.02 -25.36 19.40
N ASP A 31 27.47 -24.16 19.20
CA ASP A 31 26.83 -23.35 20.22
C ASP A 31 25.34 -23.21 19.91
N GLN A 32 24.52 -23.83 20.77
CA GLN A 32 23.07 -23.96 20.62
C GLN A 32 22.35 -23.21 21.76
N GLU A 33 23.05 -22.27 22.39
CA GLU A 33 22.53 -21.43 23.47
C GLU A 33 21.24 -20.72 23.03
N GLY A 34 20.16 -21.00 23.77
CA GLY A 34 18.85 -20.45 23.48
C GLY A 34 18.25 -20.98 22.18
N VAL A 35 18.32 -22.28 21.87
CA VAL A 35 17.47 -22.88 20.82
C VAL A 35 17.10 -24.32 21.23
N SER A 36 15.80 -24.65 21.24
CA SER A 36 15.31 -26.01 21.53
C SER A 36 15.59 -26.94 20.34
N VAL A 37 16.64 -27.76 20.44
CA VAL A 37 17.08 -28.71 19.40
C VAL A 37 15.97 -29.69 19.00
N VAL A 38 15.16 -30.11 19.98
CA VAL A 38 14.04 -31.03 19.79
C VAL A 38 12.96 -30.38 18.91
N GLU A 39 12.61 -29.12 19.17
CA GLU A 39 11.63 -28.39 18.39
C GLU A 39 12.14 -28.04 16.99
N LEU A 40 13.44 -27.78 16.83
CA LEU A 40 14.06 -27.60 15.49
C LEU A 40 13.99 -28.88 14.65
N GLN A 41 14.20 -30.04 15.24
CA GLN A 41 14.06 -31.33 14.54
C GLN A 41 12.60 -31.61 14.15
N GLN A 42 11.65 -31.30 15.05
CA GLN A 42 10.22 -31.43 14.76
C GLN A 42 9.77 -30.44 13.66
N ALA A 43 10.27 -29.21 13.69
CA ALA A 43 10.04 -28.22 12.64
C ALA A 43 10.58 -28.70 11.29
N LYS A 44 11.81 -29.24 11.26
CA LYS A 44 12.41 -29.82 10.05
C LYS A 44 11.54 -30.95 9.48
N ALA A 45 11.03 -31.83 10.33
CA ALA A 45 10.15 -32.93 9.92
C ALA A 45 8.81 -32.42 9.35
N ALA A 46 8.19 -31.44 10.01
CA ALA A 46 6.93 -30.83 9.56
C ALA A 46 7.09 -30.11 8.21
N ILE A 47 8.19 -29.38 8.02
CA ILE A 47 8.51 -28.69 6.76
C ILE A 47 8.77 -29.70 5.64
N ARG A 48 9.50 -30.80 5.91
CA ARG A 48 9.71 -31.89 4.94
C ARG A 48 8.42 -32.62 4.56
N ALA A 49 7.46 -32.71 5.48
CA ALA A 49 6.14 -33.28 5.22
C ALA A 49 5.21 -32.33 4.42
N GLY A 50 5.70 -31.16 4.00
CA GLY A 50 4.92 -30.15 3.28
C GLY A 50 4.02 -29.29 4.19
N ASN A 51 4.13 -29.46 5.52
CA ASN A 51 3.36 -28.69 6.48
C ASN A 51 4.13 -27.45 6.97
N SER A 52 4.33 -26.51 6.06
CA SER A 52 5.05 -25.25 6.32
C SER A 52 4.41 -24.42 7.44
N ALA A 53 3.09 -24.51 7.64
CA ALA A 53 2.39 -23.81 8.72
C ALA A 53 2.77 -24.38 10.11
N GLN A 54 2.75 -25.70 10.26
CA GLN A 54 3.18 -26.37 11.49
C GLN A 54 4.68 -26.18 11.76
N GLY A 55 5.50 -26.22 10.71
CA GLY A 55 6.92 -25.90 10.80
C GLY A 55 7.20 -24.51 11.36
N ARG A 56 6.41 -23.50 10.97
CA ARG A 56 6.55 -22.12 11.48
C ARG A 56 6.17 -22.00 12.94
N ALA A 57 5.09 -22.66 13.37
CA ALA A 57 4.68 -22.66 14.76
C ALA A 57 5.78 -23.22 15.67
N LEU A 58 6.37 -24.36 15.28
CA LEU A 58 7.47 -25.00 16.02
C LEU A 58 8.75 -24.15 16.02
N LEU A 59 9.06 -23.45 14.93
CA LEU A 59 10.18 -22.50 14.89
C LEU A 59 9.93 -21.27 15.77
N GLN A 60 8.70 -20.79 15.86
CA GLN A 60 8.35 -19.67 16.75
C GLN A 60 8.40 -20.07 18.22
N GLU A 61 7.93 -21.27 18.54
CA GLU A 61 7.98 -21.83 19.89
C GLU A 61 9.43 -22.01 20.38
N SER A 62 10.30 -22.55 19.52
CA SER A 62 11.73 -22.73 19.87
C SER A 62 12.46 -21.42 20.11
N VAL A 63 12.04 -20.35 19.44
CA VAL A 63 12.52 -18.99 19.68
C VAL A 63 11.88 -18.38 20.93
N ALA A 64 10.61 -18.65 21.23
CA ALA A 64 9.97 -18.14 22.44
C ALA A 64 10.59 -18.76 23.71
N VAL A 65 10.83 -20.07 23.70
CA VAL A 65 11.51 -20.79 24.79
C VAL A 65 12.93 -20.26 24.97
N ALA A 66 13.64 -20.04 23.87
CA ALA A 66 14.95 -19.41 23.87
C ALA A 66 14.96 -18.02 24.50
N LEU A 67 14.05 -17.14 24.08
CA LEU A 67 13.95 -15.80 24.64
C LEU A 67 13.53 -15.81 26.11
N SER A 68 12.81 -16.84 26.56
CA SER A 68 12.42 -16.99 27.97
C SER A 68 13.58 -17.39 28.89
N THR A 69 14.57 -18.11 28.36
CA THR A 69 15.75 -18.57 29.11
C THR A 69 16.90 -17.57 29.06
N LEU A 70 16.91 -16.68 28.06
CA LEU A 70 17.84 -15.55 28.02
C LEU A 70 17.38 -14.47 29.00
N LYS A 71 18.19 -14.21 30.02
CA LYS A 71 18.04 -13.01 30.84
C LYS A 71 18.15 -11.80 29.89
N PRO A 72 17.16 -10.88 29.85
CA PRO A 72 17.26 -9.71 29.00
C PRO A 72 18.57 -8.99 29.31
N ALA A 73 19.40 -8.74 28.29
CA ALA A 73 20.60 -7.93 28.46
C ALA A 73 20.17 -6.53 28.89
N THR A 74 20.22 -6.27 30.19
CA THR A 74 19.87 -4.98 30.78
C THR A 74 21.10 -4.10 30.76
N GLY A 75 21.03 -2.98 30.04
CA GLY A 75 21.78 -1.71 30.19
C GLY A 75 23.29 -1.74 30.47
N ASP A 76 23.69 -2.41 31.54
CA ASP A 76 25.04 -2.47 32.08
C ASP A 76 25.97 -3.37 31.24
N GLU A 77 25.44 -4.37 30.53
CA GLU A 77 26.24 -5.31 29.72
C GLU A 77 26.44 -4.87 28.25
N THR A 78 25.62 -3.93 27.75
CA THR A 78 25.63 -3.49 26.34
C THR A 78 25.88 -1.99 26.17
N GLY A 79 26.11 -1.24 27.25
CA GLY A 79 26.30 0.22 27.22
C GLY A 79 25.10 1.00 26.65
N THR A 80 23.95 0.35 26.51
CA THR A 80 22.74 0.89 25.91
C THR A 80 21.57 0.53 26.82
N THR A 81 21.06 1.53 27.53
CA THR A 81 19.90 1.39 28.40
C THR A 81 18.72 0.89 27.57
N VAL A 82 18.22 -0.31 27.87
CA VAL A 82 16.96 -0.79 27.29
C VAL A 82 15.82 0.00 27.94
N VAL A 83 15.58 1.20 27.40
CA VAL A 83 14.37 1.96 27.62
C VAL A 83 13.34 1.38 26.66
N LEU A 84 12.64 0.33 27.09
CA LEU A 84 11.35 0.01 26.49
C LEU A 84 10.35 1.05 27.00
N ASP A 85 10.46 2.27 26.48
CA ASP A 85 9.40 3.24 26.64
C ASP A 85 8.16 2.66 25.94
N PRO A 86 7.03 2.47 26.63
CA PRO A 86 5.82 2.02 25.99
C PRO A 86 5.48 2.99 24.85
N LEU A 87 5.34 2.47 23.62
CA LEU A 87 4.96 3.29 22.47
C LEU A 87 3.72 4.11 22.86
N PRO A 88 3.76 5.46 22.79
CA PRO A 88 2.63 6.26 23.20
C PRO A 88 1.42 5.86 22.35
N PRO A 89 0.24 5.69 22.98
CA PRO A 89 -0.98 5.42 22.23
C PRO A 89 -1.15 6.54 21.20
N ARG A 90 -1.53 6.17 19.97
CA ARG A 90 -1.77 7.14 18.90
C ARG A 90 -2.73 8.21 19.45
N GLY A 91 -2.21 9.41 19.68
CA GLY A 91 -3.00 10.53 20.18
C GLY A 91 -4.13 10.82 19.20
N GLY A 92 -5.27 11.30 19.72
CA GLY A 92 -6.32 11.88 18.86
C GLY A 92 -5.75 13.02 18.00
N LEU A 93 -6.52 13.44 16.98
CA LEU A 93 -6.09 14.50 16.06
C LEU A 93 -5.46 15.67 16.82
N THR A 94 -4.17 15.89 16.56
CA THR A 94 -3.40 16.94 17.22
C THR A 94 -3.83 18.31 16.68
N GLY A 95 -3.50 19.39 17.38
CA GLY A 95 -3.87 20.74 16.94
C GLY A 95 -3.36 21.09 15.53
N ALA A 96 -2.20 20.54 15.14
CA ALA A 96 -1.66 20.68 13.79
C ALA A 96 -2.48 19.91 12.75
N ASP A 97 -2.95 18.70 13.09
CA ASP A 97 -3.80 17.89 12.20
C ASP A 97 -5.13 18.60 11.91
N TRP A 98 -5.70 19.26 12.92
CA TRP A 98 -6.87 20.12 12.74
C TRP A 98 -6.60 21.31 11.82
N GLY A 99 -5.40 21.89 11.90
CA GLY A 99 -4.96 22.93 10.98
C GLY A 99 -4.97 22.44 9.53
N PHE A 100 -4.30 21.32 9.26
CA PHE A 100 -4.26 20.73 7.91
C PHE A 100 -5.66 20.32 7.40
N LEU A 101 -6.48 19.74 8.27
CA LEU A 101 -7.85 19.32 7.91
C LEU A 101 -8.71 20.53 7.53
N THR A 102 -8.61 21.62 8.28
CA THR A 102 -9.38 22.85 8.01
C THR A 102 -8.94 23.51 6.70
N VAL A 103 -7.62 23.59 6.47
CA VAL A 103 -7.06 24.15 5.23
C VAL A 103 -7.46 23.32 4.02
N SER A 104 -7.42 21.99 4.14
CA SER A 104 -7.86 21.07 3.08
C SER A 104 -9.35 21.24 2.76
N MET A 105 -10.20 21.29 3.79
CA MET A 105 -11.64 21.52 3.63
C MET A 105 -11.90 22.87 2.92
N LEU A 106 -11.21 23.94 3.32
CA LEU A 106 -11.32 25.25 2.68
C LEU A 106 -10.91 25.23 1.21
N ALA A 107 -9.82 24.54 0.87
CA ALA A 107 -9.38 24.42 -0.51
C ALA A 107 -10.43 23.71 -1.39
N VAL A 108 -11.02 22.61 -0.88
CA VAL A 108 -12.09 21.88 -1.58
C VAL A 108 -13.32 22.76 -1.78
N LEU A 109 -13.79 23.42 -0.72
CA LEU A 109 -14.97 24.29 -0.79
C LEU A 109 -14.75 25.48 -1.72
N THR A 110 -13.55 26.08 -1.70
CA THR A 110 -13.18 27.16 -2.60
C THR A 110 -13.17 26.68 -4.04
N GLY A 111 -12.61 25.50 -4.31
CA GLY A 111 -12.63 24.87 -5.63
C GLY A 111 -14.05 24.61 -6.15
N LEU A 112 -14.92 24.06 -5.30
CA LEU A 112 -16.34 23.86 -5.64
C LEU A 112 -17.07 25.17 -5.89
N PHE A 113 -16.84 26.18 -5.05
CA PHE A 113 -17.46 27.49 -5.19
C PHE A 113 -17.04 28.16 -6.50
N LEU A 114 -15.74 28.17 -6.81
CA LEU A 114 -15.24 28.67 -8.09
C LEU A 114 -15.79 27.86 -9.25
N ALA A 115 -15.82 26.53 -9.16
CA ALA A 115 -16.39 25.68 -10.21
C ALA A 115 -17.87 25.98 -10.44
N TYR A 116 -18.62 26.32 -9.39
CA TYR A 116 -20.03 26.71 -9.50
C TYR A 116 -20.20 28.10 -10.10
N VAL A 117 -19.46 29.10 -9.60
CA VAL A 117 -19.53 30.51 -10.06
C VAL A 117 -19.05 30.65 -11.49
N PHE A 118 -17.93 30.01 -11.84
CA PHE A 118 -17.34 30.08 -13.18
C PHE A 118 -17.90 29.03 -14.14
N ARG A 119 -18.94 28.27 -13.75
CA ARG A 119 -19.59 27.30 -14.65
C ARG A 119 -20.19 28.05 -15.85
N PRO A 120 -19.59 27.97 -17.05
CA PRO A 120 -20.09 28.73 -18.17
C PRO A 120 -21.43 28.13 -18.60
N HIS A 121 -22.46 28.96 -18.68
CA HIS A 121 -23.81 28.57 -19.15
C HIS A 121 -23.87 28.26 -20.65
N GLN A 122 -22.74 28.24 -21.35
CA GLN A 122 -22.71 27.98 -22.77
C GLN A 122 -22.83 26.47 -23.04
N ASN A 123 -24.07 26.06 -23.28
CA ASN A 123 -24.38 24.72 -23.74
C ASN A 123 -23.75 24.50 -25.13
N VAL A 124 -23.03 23.37 -25.29
CA VAL A 124 -22.52 22.90 -26.60
C VAL A 124 -23.64 22.83 -27.64
N ARG A 125 -24.89 22.67 -27.18
CA ARG A 125 -26.10 22.69 -28.00
C ARG A 125 -26.35 24.05 -28.68
N GLU A 126 -26.13 25.17 -28.00
CA GLU A 126 -26.27 26.51 -28.58
C GLU A 126 -25.14 26.80 -29.58
N LEU A 127 -23.90 26.40 -29.24
CA LEU A 127 -22.77 26.53 -30.17
C LEU A 127 -22.98 25.69 -31.43
N ARG A 128 -23.55 24.48 -31.29
CA ARG A 128 -23.89 23.60 -32.41
C ARG A 128 -25.02 24.17 -33.28
N LEU A 129 -26.01 24.81 -32.67
CA LEU A 129 -27.08 25.50 -33.40
C LEU A 129 -26.52 26.71 -34.18
N LEU A 130 -25.65 27.51 -33.57
CA LEU A 130 -25.00 28.65 -34.22
C LEU A 130 -24.10 28.21 -35.39
N LEU A 131 -23.30 27.16 -35.20
CA LEU A 131 -22.45 26.60 -36.25
C LEU A 131 -23.28 26.01 -37.41
N ALA A 132 -24.34 25.26 -37.10
CA ALA A 132 -25.25 24.71 -38.12
C ALA A 132 -25.95 25.81 -38.92
N TRP A 133 -26.36 26.91 -38.26
CA TRP A 133 -26.98 28.04 -38.93
C TRP A 133 -26.01 28.79 -39.85
N LYS A 134 -24.76 28.99 -39.41
CA LYS A 134 -23.71 29.62 -40.22
C LYS A 134 -23.38 28.80 -41.48
N HIS A 135 -23.27 27.48 -41.34
CA HIS A 135 -22.99 26.61 -42.49
C HIS A 135 -24.13 26.61 -43.50
N ARG A 136 -25.39 26.59 -43.04
CA ARG A 136 -26.56 26.67 -43.92
C ARG A 136 -26.58 27.98 -44.71
N ARG A 137 -26.20 29.11 -44.10
CA ARG A 137 -26.16 30.43 -44.75
C ARG A 137 -25.13 30.52 -45.88
N GLN A 138 -23.99 29.84 -45.73
CA GLN A 138 -22.93 29.81 -46.74
C GLN A 138 -23.26 28.89 -47.94
N ASN A 139 -24.15 27.92 -47.74
CA ASN A 139 -24.58 26.98 -48.78
C ASN A 139 -25.88 27.39 -49.49
N LEU A 140 -26.40 28.61 -49.27
CA LEU A 140 -27.47 29.10 -50.15
C LEU A 140 -26.86 29.46 -51.51
N PRO A 141 -27.29 28.80 -52.61
CA PRO A 141 -26.87 29.23 -53.94
C PRO A 141 -27.32 30.69 -54.15
N PRO A 142 -26.52 31.51 -54.85
CA PRO A 142 -26.94 32.86 -55.19
C PRO A 142 -28.29 32.77 -55.91
N GLN A 143 -29.30 33.50 -55.40
CA GLN A 143 -30.55 33.66 -56.13
C GLN A 143 -30.21 34.33 -57.46
N HIS A 144 -30.06 33.54 -58.51
CA HIS A 144 -30.08 34.07 -59.86
C HIS A 144 -31.44 34.72 -60.06
N GLU A 145 -31.41 36.05 -60.16
CA GLU A 145 -32.45 36.91 -60.69
C GLU A 145 -33.11 36.26 -61.91
N ARG A 146 -34.22 35.56 -61.68
CA ARG A 146 -35.23 35.32 -62.71
C ARG A 146 -36.22 36.48 -62.67
N SER A 147 -35.77 37.62 -63.19
CA SER A 147 -36.65 38.60 -63.82
C SER A 147 -36.36 38.47 -65.31
N GLY A 148 -37.21 37.79 -66.09
CA GLY A 148 -38.56 38.29 -66.33
C GLY A 148 -38.56 39.01 -67.67
N ARG A 149 -38.32 38.21 -68.71
CA ARG A 149 -38.66 38.46 -70.12
C ARG A 149 -39.83 39.45 -70.25
N LYS A 150 -39.55 40.68 -70.70
CA LYS A 150 -40.55 41.53 -71.35
C LYS A 150 -40.11 41.77 -72.78
N GLU A 151 -40.96 41.25 -73.66
CA GLU A 151 -40.95 41.35 -75.10
C GLU A 151 -40.89 42.82 -75.56
N ARG A 152 -40.13 43.05 -76.62
CA ARG A 152 -40.40 44.06 -77.65
C ARG A 152 -40.01 43.48 -79.00
#